data_AF-A0A3D4FTF0-F1
#
_entry.id   AF-A0A3D4FTF0-F1
#
_cell.length_a   1.000
_cell.length_b   1.000
_cell.length_c   1.000
_cell.angle_alpha   90.00
_cell.angle_beta   90.00
_cell.angle_gamma   90.00
#
_symmetry.space_group_name_H-M   'P 1'
#
loop_
_entity.id
_entity.type
_entity.pdbx_description
1 polymer ?
#
loop_
_entity_poly.entity_id
_entity_poly.type
_entity_poly.pdbx_seq_one_letter_code
_entity_poly.pdbx_strand_id
1 'polypeptide(L)'
;MTRIRLRMFAATLALVLIAAVTVAAHMAYSKSVPGKDAALAESPAQLRVWFTQDPEPALSQLSLDGPNGEVAIGKTTVSEERSVVAEVPSTLGPGSYTVKWRSAGDDGHVQRGDFAFTIRAAD
;
A
#
# COMPACT_ATOMS: atom_id res chain seq x y z
N MET A 1 -38.35 -6.35 40.41
CA MET A 1 -37.91 -7.22 39.28
C MET A 1 -37.64 -6.42 38.00
N THR A 2 -38.42 -5.38 37.68
CA THR A 2 -38.30 -4.58 36.44
C THR A 2 -36.97 -3.83 36.30
N ARG A 3 -36.44 -3.26 37.38
CA ARG A 3 -35.15 -2.53 37.36
C ARG A 3 -33.93 -3.43 37.14
N ILE A 4 -34.01 -4.70 37.55
CA ILE A 4 -32.94 -5.69 37.37
C ILE A 4 -32.88 -6.13 35.89
N ARG A 5 -34.05 -6.37 35.28
CA ARG A 5 -34.16 -6.72 33.86
C ARG A 5 -33.66 -5.61 32.94
N LEU A 6 -33.95 -4.34 33.28
CA LEU A 6 -33.48 -3.19 32.52
C LEU A 6 -31.96 -3.01 32.60
N ARG A 7 -31.36 -3.27 33.77
CA ARG A 7 -29.89 -3.25 33.95
C ARG A 7 -29.20 -4.37 33.19
N MET A 8 -29.77 -5.58 33.19
CA MET A 8 -29.24 -6.69 32.39
C MET A 8 -29.32 -6.38 30.90
N PHE A 9 -30.45 -5.87 30.42
CA PHE A 9 -30.61 -5.50 29.00
C PHE A 9 -29.61 -4.42 28.57
N ALA A 10 -29.42 -3.38 29.39
CA ALA A 10 -28.42 -2.34 29.12
C ALA A 10 -26.98 -2.90 29.11
N ALA A 11 -26.66 -3.84 30.02
CA ALA A 11 -25.35 -4.48 30.06
C ALA A 11 -25.10 -5.37 28.82
N THR A 12 -26.10 -6.13 28.37
CA THR A 12 -26.01 -6.93 27.14
C THR A 12 -25.87 -6.06 25.90
N LEU A 13 -26.62 -4.96 25.82
CA LEU A 13 -26.53 -4.01 24.71
C LEU A 13 -25.15 -3.33 24.66
N ALA A 14 -24.60 -2.95 25.82
CA ALA A 14 -23.24 -2.41 25.90
C ALA A 14 -22.19 -3.43 25.44
N LEU A 15 -22.33 -4.71 25.80
CA LEU A 15 -21.41 -5.78 25.37
C LEU A 15 -21.45 -6.02 23.85
N VAL A 16 -22.64 -5.98 23.23
CA VAL A 16 -22.81 -6.10 21.78
C VAL A 16 -22.21 -4.91 21.03
N LEU A 17 -22.36 -3.69 21.57
CA LEU A 17 -21.78 -2.48 20.99
C LEU A 17 -20.24 -2.46 21.07
N ILE A 18 -19.66 -3.05 22.12
CA ILE A 18 -18.19 -3.22 22.24
C ILE A 18 -17.68 -4.29 21.26
N ALA A 19 -18.45 -5.34 20.99
CA ALA A 19 -18.07 -6.38 20.03
C ALA A 19 -18.10 -5.92 18.55
N ALA A 20 -18.71 -4.76 18.26
CA ALA A 20 -18.78 -4.19 16.92
C ALA A 20 -17.56 -3.33 16.55
N VAL A 21 -16.50 -3.30 17.38
CA VAL A 21 -15.24 -2.64 17.02
C VAL A 21 -14.64 -3.41 15.84
N THR A 22 -14.79 -2.81 14.67
CA THR A 22 -14.36 -3.34 13.38
C THR A 22 -12.88 -3.66 13.37
N VAL A 23 -12.55 -4.93 13.11
CA VAL A 23 -11.18 -5.39 12.83
C VAL A 23 -10.77 -4.84 11.46
N ALA A 24 -10.28 -3.60 11.43
CA ALA A 24 -9.58 -3.04 10.28
C ALA A 24 -8.10 -3.50 10.31
N ALA A 25 -7.88 -4.81 10.26
CA ALA A 25 -6.57 -5.43 10.41
C ALA A 25 -5.91 -5.83 9.07
N HIS A 26 -6.50 -5.48 7.93
CA HIS A 26 -5.90 -5.76 6.64
C HIS A 26 -4.94 -4.65 6.24
N MET A 27 -3.78 -5.03 5.70
CA MET A 27 -2.83 -4.11 5.12
C MET A 27 -3.49 -3.23 4.06
N ALA A 28 -3.19 -1.92 4.10
CA ALA A 28 -3.65 -0.97 3.10
C ALA A 28 -2.49 -0.08 2.61
N TYR A 29 -2.57 0.34 1.34
CA TYR A 29 -1.71 1.37 0.78
C TYR A 29 -1.91 2.68 1.54
N SER A 30 -0.80 3.33 1.90
CA SER A 30 -0.79 4.63 2.60
C SER A 30 -0.32 5.75 1.68
N LYS A 31 0.87 5.60 1.07
CA LYS A 31 1.47 6.58 0.16
C LYS A 31 2.55 5.91 -0.70
N SER A 32 3.06 6.63 -1.70
CA SER A 32 4.17 6.19 -2.54
C SER A 32 5.11 7.33 -2.94
N VAL A 33 6.30 6.94 -3.37
CA VAL A 33 7.28 7.78 -4.07
C VAL A 33 7.74 7.00 -5.31
N PRO A 34 7.56 7.52 -6.53
CA PRO A 34 6.78 8.72 -6.87
C PRO A 34 5.35 8.71 -6.31
N GLY A 35 4.83 9.90 -6.01
CA GLY A 35 3.45 10.04 -5.55
C GLY A 35 2.47 9.56 -6.63
N LYS A 36 1.31 9.04 -6.19
CA LYS A 36 0.22 8.72 -7.10
C LYS A 36 -0.14 9.95 -7.93
N ASP A 37 -0.21 9.75 -9.24
CA ASP A 37 -0.52 10.74 -10.27
C ASP A 37 0.49 11.90 -10.34
N ALA A 38 1.69 11.72 -9.77
CA ALA A 38 2.75 12.72 -9.82
C ALA A 38 3.28 12.91 -11.25
N ALA A 39 3.61 14.16 -11.58
CA ALA A 39 4.30 14.50 -12.83
C ALA A 39 5.72 14.96 -12.50
N LEU A 40 6.71 14.16 -12.88
CA LEU A 40 8.12 14.34 -12.62
C LEU A 40 8.81 15.05 -13.78
N ALA A 41 9.83 15.85 -13.47
CA ALA A 41 10.74 16.41 -14.47
C ALA A 41 11.84 15.42 -14.87
N GLU A 42 12.18 14.49 -13.98
CA GLU A 42 13.29 13.56 -14.13
C GLU A 42 12.88 12.14 -13.74
N SER A 43 13.66 11.15 -14.21
CA SER A 43 13.50 9.75 -13.82
C SER A 43 13.70 9.57 -12.31
N PRO A 44 12.81 8.88 -11.59
CA PRO A 44 13.05 8.54 -10.19
C PRO A 44 14.17 7.50 -10.09
N ALA A 45 14.96 7.57 -9.01
CA ALA A 45 15.98 6.56 -8.71
C ALA A 45 15.41 5.28 -8.09
N GLN A 46 14.26 5.37 -7.42
CA GLN A 46 13.61 4.25 -6.74
C GLN A 46 12.09 4.39 -6.76
N LEU A 47 11.42 3.27 -6.59
CA LEU A 47 10.00 3.17 -6.27
C LEU A 47 9.87 2.78 -4.80
N ARG A 48 8.99 3.45 -4.06
CA ARG A 48 8.68 3.10 -2.67
C ARG A 48 7.19 3.18 -2.40
N VAL A 49 6.67 2.20 -1.66
CA VAL A 49 5.27 2.13 -1.24
C VAL A 49 5.22 1.92 0.26
N TRP A 50 4.47 2.75 0.97
CA TRP A 50 4.23 2.63 2.41
C TRP A 50 2.84 2.07 2.65
N PHE A 51 2.72 1.29 3.72
CA PHE A 51 1.48 0.62 4.11
C PHE A 51 1.08 0.96 5.54
N THR A 52 -0.12 0.53 5.92
CA THR A 52 -0.62 0.66 7.31
C THR A 52 -0.01 -0.35 8.27
N GLN A 53 0.58 -1.44 7.76
CA GLN A 53 1.17 -2.55 8.51
C GLN A 53 2.55 -2.92 7.95
N ASP A 54 3.36 -3.60 8.75
CA ASP A 54 4.66 -4.12 8.32
C ASP A 54 4.49 -5.15 7.19
N PRO A 55 5.20 -4.97 6.06
CA PRO A 55 5.16 -5.92 4.95
C PRO A 55 5.86 -7.25 5.24
N GLU A 56 5.21 -8.36 4.93
CA GLU A 56 5.84 -9.67 4.87
C GLU A 56 6.77 -9.75 3.64
N PRO A 57 8.11 -9.89 3.82
CA PRO A 57 9.05 -9.87 2.70
C PRO A 57 8.78 -10.93 1.62
N ALA A 58 8.38 -12.14 2.01
CA ALA A 58 8.14 -13.23 1.05
C ALA A 58 6.91 -12.99 0.17
N LEU A 59 5.99 -12.12 0.59
CA LEU A 59 4.74 -11.82 -0.09
C LEU A 59 4.76 -10.44 -0.77
N SER A 60 5.86 -9.70 -0.65
CA SER A 60 6.02 -8.33 -1.14
C SER A 60 6.73 -8.27 -2.50
N GLN A 61 6.15 -7.54 -3.45
CA GLN A 61 6.73 -7.37 -4.79
C GLN A 61 6.27 -6.03 -5.39
N LEU A 62 7.20 -5.34 -6.04
CA LEU A 62 6.96 -4.24 -6.95
C LEU A 62 7.23 -4.69 -8.40
N SER A 63 6.49 -4.11 -9.35
CA SER A 63 6.79 -4.13 -10.77
C SER A 63 6.42 -2.79 -11.42
N LEU A 64 7.02 -2.48 -12.56
CA LEU A 64 6.84 -1.22 -13.27
C LEU A 64 6.50 -1.47 -14.73
N ASP A 65 5.40 -0.89 -15.19
CA ASP A 65 5.07 -0.82 -16.62
C ASP A 65 5.30 0.60 -17.11
N GLY A 66 5.95 0.74 -18.27
CA GLY A 66 6.14 2.01 -18.96
C GLY A 66 5.41 2.04 -20.31
N PRO A 67 5.63 3.11 -21.11
CA PRO A 67 4.97 3.28 -22.41
C PRO A 67 5.24 2.14 -23.40
N ASN A 68 6.37 1.44 -23.25
CA ASN A 68 6.82 0.38 -24.15
C ASN A 68 6.68 -1.04 -23.54
N GLY A 69 5.96 -1.18 -22.42
CA GLY A 69 5.80 -2.45 -21.71
C GLY A 69 6.56 -2.47 -20.38
N GLU A 70 6.83 -3.67 -19.87
CA GLU A 70 7.47 -3.87 -18.57
C GLU A 70 8.88 -3.25 -18.52
N VAL A 71 9.18 -2.57 -17.42
CA VAL A 71 10.45 -1.92 -17.14
C VAL A 71 11.16 -2.70 -16.04
N ALA A 72 12.39 -3.10 -16.32
CA ALA A 72 13.23 -3.77 -15.33
C ALA A 72 13.54 -2.83 -14.13
N ILE A 73 13.29 -3.33 -12.93
CA ILE A 73 13.62 -2.68 -11.67
C ILE A 73 14.47 -3.61 -10.79
N GLY A 74 15.09 -3.05 -9.77
CA GLY A 74 15.83 -3.80 -8.77
C GLY A 74 14.94 -4.73 -7.94
N LYS A 75 15.58 -5.60 -7.15
CA LYS A 75 14.87 -6.49 -6.23
C LYS A 75 14.03 -5.68 -5.24
N THR A 76 12.77 -6.08 -5.05
CA THR A 76 11.93 -5.53 -3.98
C THR A 76 12.46 -5.94 -2.61
N THR A 77 12.64 -4.97 -1.72
CA THR A 77 13.02 -5.19 -0.32
C THR A 77 12.04 -4.48 0.60
N VAL A 78 11.74 -5.08 1.75
CA VAL A 78 11.08 -4.38 2.85
C VAL A 78 12.08 -3.39 3.43
N SER A 79 11.60 -2.19 3.72
CA SER A 79 12.37 -1.08 4.26
C SER A 79 11.69 -0.53 5.51
N GLU A 80 12.29 0.50 6.09
CA GLU A 80 11.78 1.20 7.26
C GLU A 80 10.36 1.76 7.06
N GLU A 81 9.72 2.15 8.16
CA GLU A 81 8.40 2.79 8.14
C GLU A 81 7.30 2.00 7.42
N ARG A 82 7.31 0.66 7.52
CA ARG A 82 6.28 -0.21 6.89
C ARG A 82 6.23 -0.02 5.38
N SER A 83 7.40 -0.02 4.73
CA SER A 83 7.50 0.23 3.30
C SER A 83 8.20 -0.88 2.54
N VAL A 84 7.97 -0.93 1.23
CA VAL A 84 8.76 -1.72 0.29
C VAL A 84 9.39 -0.79 -0.73
N VAL A 85 10.60 -1.12 -1.17
CA VAL A 85 11.41 -0.32 -2.09
C VAL A 85 11.99 -1.18 -3.20
N ALA A 86 12.16 -0.60 -4.38
CA ALA A 86 12.92 -1.17 -5.49
C ALA A 86 13.65 -0.06 -6.25
N GLU A 87 14.93 -0.29 -6.56
CA GLU A 87 15.74 0.63 -7.37
C GLU A 87 15.26 0.67 -8.83
N VAL A 88 15.41 1.80 -9.50
CA VAL A 88 15.16 1.98 -10.93
C VAL A 88 16.52 2.22 -11.61
N PRO A 89 17.20 1.17 -12.10
CA PRO A 89 18.59 1.27 -12.52
C PRO A 89 18.78 1.97 -13.88
N SER A 90 17.71 2.15 -14.66
CA SER A 90 17.74 2.75 -15.98
C SER A 90 17.01 4.09 -15.97
N THR A 91 17.56 5.08 -16.68
CA THR A 91 16.88 6.37 -16.87
C THR A 91 15.60 6.17 -17.68
N LEU A 92 14.48 6.51 -17.08
CA LEU A 92 13.17 6.47 -17.72
C LEU A 92 12.98 7.70 -18.63
N GLY A 93 12.47 7.47 -19.82
CA GLY A 93 12.12 8.54 -20.76
C GLY A 93 10.77 9.20 -20.42
N PRO A 94 10.37 10.23 -21.19
CA PRO A 94 9.06 10.84 -21.06
C PRO A 94 7.93 9.84 -21.31
N GLY A 95 6.86 9.92 -20.51
CA GLY A 95 5.69 9.07 -20.66
C GLY A 95 5.00 8.70 -19.34
N SER A 96 3.94 7.91 -19.45
CA SER A 96 3.18 7.39 -18.30
C SER A 96 3.76 6.06 -17.84
N TYR A 97 3.90 5.92 -16.53
CA TYR A 97 4.41 4.73 -15.86
C TYR A 97 3.40 4.27 -14.81
N THR A 98 3.20 2.95 -14.70
CA THR A 98 2.32 2.34 -13.69
C THR A 98 3.14 1.43 -12.80
N VAL A 99 3.15 1.74 -11.51
CA VAL A 99 3.74 0.88 -10.48
C VAL A 99 2.66 -0.06 -9.97
N LYS A 100 2.89 -1.36 -10.07
CA LYS A 100 2.04 -2.38 -9.46
C LYS A 100 2.72 -2.89 -8.20
N TRP A 101 1.93 -3.15 -7.17
CA TRP A 101 2.41 -3.69 -5.91
C TRP A 101 1.53 -4.84 -5.43
N ARG A 102 2.15 -5.77 -4.73
CA ARG A 102 1.49 -6.72 -3.84
C ARG A 102 2.24 -6.79 -2.52
N SER A 103 1.53 -6.98 -1.44
CA SER A 103 2.11 -7.21 -0.11
C SER A 103 1.06 -7.80 0.84
N ALA A 104 1.47 -8.25 2.00
CA ALA A 104 0.61 -8.75 3.07
C ALA A 104 1.16 -8.27 4.42
N GLY A 105 0.27 -8.08 5.39
CA GLY A 105 0.65 -7.91 6.80
C GLY A 105 0.81 -9.26 7.49
N ASP A 106 0.86 -9.24 8.82
CA ASP A 106 1.05 -10.44 9.68
C ASP A 106 -0.06 -11.50 9.52
N ASP A 107 -1.22 -11.13 8.99
CA ASP A 107 -2.33 -12.05 8.72
C ASP A 107 -2.14 -12.89 7.45
N GLY A 108 -1.11 -12.58 6.64
CA GLY A 108 -0.78 -13.29 5.42
C GLY A 108 -1.74 -13.05 4.25
N HIS A 109 -2.75 -12.18 4.39
CA HIS A 109 -3.68 -11.87 3.30
C HIS A 109 -3.02 -10.94 2.28
N VAL A 110 -2.77 -11.46 1.08
CA VAL A 110 -2.11 -10.70 0.00
C VAL A 110 -3.06 -9.67 -0.60
N GLN A 111 -2.71 -8.41 -0.39
CA GLN A 111 -3.32 -7.24 -0.99
C GLN A 111 -2.55 -6.82 -2.24
N ARG A 112 -3.24 -6.17 -3.18
CA ARG A 112 -2.69 -5.70 -4.46
C ARG A 112 -3.21 -4.33 -4.77
N GLY A 113 -2.45 -3.58 -5.56
CA GLY A 113 -2.91 -2.34 -6.16
C GLY A 113 -1.87 -1.76 -7.10
N ASP A 114 -2.17 -0.57 -7.57
CA ASP A 114 -1.32 0.17 -8.50
C ASP A 114 -1.46 1.68 -8.29
N PHE A 115 -0.48 2.41 -8.81
CA PHE A 115 -0.54 3.85 -8.97
C PHE A 115 0.28 4.27 -10.20
N ALA A 116 -0.07 5.40 -10.80
CA ALA A 116 0.63 5.94 -11.94
C ALA A 116 1.51 7.14 -11.56
N PHE A 117 2.52 7.41 -12.36
CA PHE A 117 3.23 8.69 -12.42
C PHE A 117 3.62 8.99 -13.87
N THR A 118 3.91 10.24 -14.19
CA THR A 118 4.30 10.68 -15.54
C THR A 118 5.65 11.36 -15.50
N ILE A 119 6.51 11.12 -16.49
CA ILE A 119 7.74 11.90 -16.72
C ILE A 119 7.46 12.84 -17.89
N ARG A 120 7.67 14.15 -17.66
CA ARG A 120 7.47 15.17 -18.70
C ARG A 120 8.57 15.07 -19.77
N ALA A 121 8.25 15.52 -20.98
CA ALA A 121 9.28 15.79 -21.97
C ALA A 121 10.18 16.94 -21.46
N ALA A 122 11.48 16.87 -21.74
CA ALA A 122 12.34 18.03 -21.60
C ALA A 122 11.93 19.06 -22.66
N ASP A 123 11.74 20.31 -22.23
CA ASP A 123 11.51 21.45 -23.13
C ASP A 123 12.77 21.83 -23.91
#